data_AF-A0A7W4ACE6-F1
#
_entry.id   AF-A0A7W4ACE6-F1
#
_cell.length_a   1.000
_cell.length_b   1.000
_cell.length_c   1.000
_cell.angle_alpha   90.00
_cell.angle_beta   90.00
_cell.angle_gamma   90.00
#
_symmetry.space_group_name_H-M   'P 1'
#
loop_
_entity.id
_entity.type
_entity.pdbx_description
1 polymer ?
#
loop_
_entity_poly.entity_id
_entity_poly.type
_entity_poly.pdbx_seq_one_letter_code
_entity_poly.pdbx_strand_id
1 'polypeptide(L)'
;MKIKMYPAENGDAFLICSSDTNILIDGGYAKTFDKHIKQDLDNLASKGNILDLVIVTHIDADHIGGIIRLLLLNESKILSKVISIKKVWHNSLRSLSLPNSSEISQESLEILKSFIRRGHPKNLIAETEQVEEISARQGSTLATLINKGRYCWNEKHGLKNICVEENSYTSLPNGSIKVITPTKLRLQELLHSWKKELKRYGLTESVTSNTIVDDAFELSLEHRQEENTKLPELTSSGQNIKLEDIYSPDESKTNGSSIATIIELDGVRVLMLADAWAEDIIVELNAMKAQGDNLEFDAIKISHHGSIHNTSPELLKLIDAPAFFISTNGSGNHNHPDLEPLCAIVDREANFMRTIYFNYSTSASRKLKNYQTTTGATFTVVENATNWINIKKD
;
A
#
# COMPACT_ATOMS: atom_id res chain seq x y z
N MET A 1 17.06 -8.92 8.51
CA MET A 1 15.63 -8.54 8.55
C MET A 1 14.76 -9.74 8.15
N LYS A 2 13.53 -9.87 8.64
CA LYS A 2 12.56 -10.88 8.20
C LYS A 2 11.32 -10.19 7.64
N ILE A 3 10.82 -10.68 6.51
CA ILE A 3 9.62 -10.16 5.86
C ILE A 3 8.62 -11.30 5.70
N LYS A 4 7.37 -11.05 6.06
CA LYS A 4 6.24 -11.94 5.76
C LYS A 4 5.29 -11.21 4.83
N MET A 5 5.01 -11.83 3.69
CA MET A 5 4.03 -11.35 2.71
C MET A 5 2.78 -12.19 2.84
N TYR A 6 1.67 -11.60 3.31
CA TYR A 6 0.47 -12.37 3.62
C TYR A 6 -0.34 -12.70 2.35
N PRO A 7 -1.13 -13.78 2.37
CA PRO A 7 -2.10 -14.06 1.33
C PRO A 7 -3.30 -13.11 1.48
N ALA A 8 -3.20 -11.94 0.83
CA ALA A 8 -4.16 -10.84 0.91
C ALA A 8 -5.05 -10.70 -0.35
N GLU A 9 -5.24 -11.79 -1.09
CA GLU A 9 -5.96 -11.80 -2.37
C GLU A 9 -5.33 -10.85 -3.39
N ASN A 10 -6.05 -9.84 -3.88
CA ASN A 10 -5.56 -8.84 -4.80
C ASN A 10 -5.02 -7.58 -4.10
N GLY A 11 -4.92 -7.56 -2.77
CA GLY A 11 -4.35 -6.43 -2.02
C GLY A 11 -2.98 -6.73 -1.41
N ASP A 12 -2.43 -5.74 -0.70
CA ASP A 12 -1.15 -5.85 0.01
C ASP A 12 -1.30 -6.02 1.52
N ALA A 13 -0.40 -6.83 2.08
CA ALA A 13 -0.21 -6.96 3.52
C ALA A 13 1.17 -7.55 3.82
N PHE A 14 2.00 -6.82 4.56
CA PHE A 14 3.36 -7.21 4.90
C PHE A 14 3.64 -6.96 6.38
N LEU A 15 4.34 -7.91 7.01
CA LEU A 15 4.94 -7.71 8.33
C LEU A 15 6.46 -7.82 8.22
N ILE A 16 7.14 -6.75 8.60
CA ILE A 16 8.60 -6.66 8.64
C ILE A 16 9.02 -6.72 10.11
N CYS A 17 9.91 -7.66 10.44
CA CYS A 17 10.49 -7.81 11.76
C CYS A 17 12.02 -7.77 11.67
N SER A 18 12.65 -6.98 12.53
CA SER A 18 14.09 -6.97 12.72
C SER A 18 14.44 -7.28 14.18
N SER A 19 15.65 -6.94 14.65
CA SER A 19 16.04 -7.17 16.05
C SER A 19 15.08 -6.51 17.05
N ASP A 20 14.84 -5.20 16.90
CA ASP A 20 14.07 -4.39 17.86
C ASP A 20 12.91 -3.60 17.24
N THR A 21 12.62 -3.82 15.95
CA THR A 21 11.61 -3.06 15.21
C THR A 21 10.64 -3.99 14.49
N ASN A 22 9.33 -3.73 14.64
CA ASN A 22 8.27 -4.40 13.89
C ASN A 22 7.39 -3.38 13.15
N ILE A 23 7.20 -3.59 11.85
CA ILE A 23 6.42 -2.71 10.97
C ILE A 23 5.36 -3.54 10.26
N LEU A 24 4.09 -3.15 10.40
CA LEU A 24 2.99 -3.68 9.60
C LEU A 24 2.69 -2.69 8.47
N ILE A 25 2.68 -3.16 7.22
CA ILE A 25 2.40 -2.36 6.03
C ILE A 25 1.18 -2.96 5.36
N ASP A 26 0.10 -2.18 5.34
CA ASP A 26 -1.24 -2.60 4.93
C ASP A 26 -1.75 -3.86 5.66
N GLY A 27 -3.04 -4.14 5.50
CA GLY A 27 -3.73 -5.22 6.20
C GLY A 27 -4.43 -6.21 5.28
N GLY A 28 -4.46 -5.98 3.97
CA GLY A 28 -5.34 -6.72 3.09
C GLY A 28 -6.81 -6.40 3.41
N TYR A 29 -7.69 -7.35 3.08
CA TYR A 29 -9.05 -7.39 3.59
C TYR A 29 -9.14 -7.80 5.08
N ALA A 30 -10.28 -7.56 5.75
CA ALA A 30 -10.44 -7.96 7.16
C ALA A 30 -10.20 -9.47 7.39
N LYS A 31 -10.63 -10.31 6.45
CA LYS A 31 -10.38 -11.76 6.51
C LYS A 31 -8.90 -12.13 6.50
N THR A 32 -8.06 -11.31 5.85
CA THR A 32 -6.60 -11.48 5.86
C THR A 32 -6.08 -11.31 7.28
N PHE A 33 -6.60 -10.31 7.99
CA PHE A 33 -6.28 -10.12 9.40
C PHE A 33 -6.70 -11.31 10.25
N ASP A 34 -7.97 -11.70 10.19
CA ASP A 34 -8.53 -12.76 11.03
C ASP A 34 -7.85 -14.11 10.80
N LYS A 35 -7.55 -14.46 9.54
CA LYS A 35 -6.96 -15.76 9.17
C LYS A 35 -5.44 -15.82 9.31
N HIS A 36 -4.73 -14.70 9.17
CA HIS A 36 -3.27 -14.73 9.02
C HIS A 36 -2.54 -13.76 9.94
N ILE A 37 -2.85 -12.47 9.88
CA ILE A 37 -2.07 -11.43 10.58
C ILE A 37 -2.23 -11.54 12.10
N LYS A 38 -3.45 -11.78 12.58
CA LYS A 38 -3.77 -11.79 14.02
C LYS A 38 -2.86 -12.73 14.80
N GLN A 39 -2.64 -13.95 14.30
CA GLN A 39 -1.82 -14.95 14.98
C GLN A 39 -0.36 -14.51 15.14
N ASP A 40 0.22 -13.85 14.14
CA ASP A 40 1.59 -13.35 14.23
C ASP A 40 1.69 -12.14 15.18
N LEU A 41 0.68 -11.26 15.20
CA LEU A 41 0.64 -10.15 16.14
C LEU A 41 0.46 -10.62 17.58
N ASP A 42 -0.43 -11.59 17.85
CA ASP A 42 -0.58 -12.22 19.17
C ASP A 42 0.75 -12.85 19.62
N ASN A 43 1.46 -13.52 18.70
CA ASN A 43 2.77 -14.10 18.97
C ASN A 43 3.83 -13.04 19.29
N LEU A 44 3.84 -11.90 18.59
CA LEU A 44 4.72 -10.78 18.90
C LEU A 44 4.41 -10.20 20.29
N ALA A 45 3.13 -9.93 20.56
CA ALA A 45 2.67 -9.38 21.83
C ALA A 45 2.99 -10.30 23.01
N SER A 46 2.83 -11.63 22.85
CA SER A 46 3.16 -12.61 23.89
C SER A 46 4.64 -12.61 24.31
N LYS A 47 5.52 -12.12 23.42
CA LYS A 47 6.96 -11.95 23.66
C LYS A 47 7.32 -10.56 24.15
N GLY A 48 6.34 -9.70 24.43
CA GLY A 48 6.53 -8.31 24.83
C GLY A 48 6.91 -7.37 23.69
N ASN A 49 6.80 -7.81 22.43
CA ASN A 49 7.05 -6.93 21.28
C ASN A 49 5.83 -6.05 20.98
N ILE A 50 6.10 -4.96 20.28
CA ILE A 50 5.10 -3.98 19.83
C ILE A 50 5.19 -3.82 18.31
N LEU A 51 4.19 -3.17 17.71
CA LEU A 51 4.32 -2.56 16.39
C LEU A 51 4.87 -1.14 16.57
N ASP A 52 6.09 -0.90 16.11
CA ASP A 52 6.71 0.42 16.11
C ASP A 52 6.03 1.35 15.12
N LEU A 53 5.55 0.79 14.01
CA LEU A 53 4.88 1.51 12.96
C LEU A 53 3.86 0.63 12.25
N VAL A 54 2.66 1.19 12.05
CA VAL A 54 1.69 0.69 11.07
C VAL A 54 1.64 1.70 9.93
N ILE A 55 1.87 1.25 8.71
CA ILE A 55 1.78 2.07 7.50
C ILE A 55 0.55 1.62 6.73
N VAL A 56 -0.34 2.55 6.43
CA VAL A 56 -1.43 2.36 5.49
C VAL A 56 -1.08 3.16 4.25
N THR A 57 -0.76 2.45 3.17
CA THR A 57 -0.13 3.05 2.00
C THR A 57 -1.09 3.99 1.27
N HIS A 58 -2.35 3.59 1.11
CA HIS A 58 -3.45 4.38 0.56
C HIS A 58 -4.81 3.80 1.03
N ILE A 59 -5.92 4.34 0.52
CA ILE A 59 -7.27 4.14 1.10
C ILE A 59 -8.04 2.96 0.49
N ASP A 60 -7.47 2.23 -0.46
CA ASP A 60 -8.24 1.17 -1.12
C ASP A 60 -8.56 0.00 -0.18
N ALA A 61 -9.73 -0.57 -0.44
CA ALA A 61 -10.39 -1.53 0.42
C ALA A 61 -9.52 -2.78 0.68
N ASP A 62 -8.84 -3.24 -0.34
CA ASP A 62 -7.91 -4.36 -0.31
C ASP A 62 -6.58 -4.05 0.40
N HIS A 63 -6.35 -2.82 0.85
CA HIS A 63 -5.20 -2.44 1.69
C HIS A 63 -5.62 -2.17 3.14
N ILE A 64 -6.69 -1.40 3.36
CA ILE A 64 -7.03 -0.87 4.69
C ILE A 64 -7.83 -1.83 5.57
N GLY A 65 -8.50 -2.82 4.97
CA GLY A 65 -9.50 -3.64 5.67
C GLY A 65 -9.00 -4.39 6.89
N GLY A 66 -7.84 -5.03 6.76
CA GLY A 66 -7.20 -5.73 7.87
C GLY A 66 -6.75 -4.78 8.97
N ILE A 67 -6.41 -3.54 8.64
CA ILE A 67 -6.04 -2.52 9.63
C ILE A 67 -7.27 -2.00 10.38
N ILE A 68 -8.38 -1.76 9.69
CA ILE A 68 -9.67 -1.46 10.32
C ILE A 68 -10.05 -2.58 11.29
N ARG A 69 -9.94 -3.84 10.85
CA ARG A 69 -10.22 -5.01 11.69
C ARG A 69 -9.30 -5.09 12.92
N LEU A 70 -8.00 -4.84 12.74
CA LEU A 70 -7.04 -4.73 13.84
C LEU A 70 -7.47 -3.66 14.84
N LEU A 71 -7.74 -2.43 14.42
CA LEU A 71 -8.02 -1.33 15.34
C LEU A 71 -9.35 -1.51 16.09
N LEU A 72 -10.37 -2.09 15.44
CA LEU A 72 -11.63 -2.46 16.10
C LEU A 72 -11.39 -3.43 17.26
N LEU A 73 -10.59 -4.48 17.03
CA LEU A 73 -10.29 -5.49 18.06
C LEU A 73 -9.29 -4.99 19.11
N ASN A 74 -8.35 -4.13 18.71
CA ASN A 74 -7.32 -3.59 19.59
C ASN A 74 -7.85 -2.48 20.53
N GLU A 75 -9.00 -1.91 20.19
CA GLU A 75 -9.77 -0.86 20.87
C GLU A 75 -9.07 0.50 20.98
N SER A 76 -7.96 0.58 21.71
CA SER A 76 -7.26 1.83 21.95
C SER A 76 -5.79 1.62 22.25
N LYS A 77 -5.02 2.70 22.12
CA LYS A 77 -3.60 2.75 22.50
C LYS A 77 -3.34 2.26 23.94
N ILE A 78 -4.26 2.53 24.86
CA ILE A 78 -4.08 2.19 26.30
C ILE A 78 -4.41 0.71 26.56
N LEU A 79 -5.50 0.21 25.97
CA LEU A 79 -5.96 -1.17 26.22
C LEU A 79 -5.16 -2.18 25.40
N SER A 80 -4.86 -1.88 24.13
CA SER A 80 -4.04 -2.70 23.23
C SER A 80 -4.35 -4.20 23.30
N LYS A 81 -5.60 -4.60 23.05
CA LYS A 81 -6.06 -6.00 23.24
C LYS A 81 -5.38 -7.04 22.34
N VAL A 82 -4.86 -6.63 21.18
CA VAL A 82 -4.13 -7.48 20.25
C VAL A 82 -2.63 -7.24 20.38
N ILE A 83 -2.19 -6.00 20.14
CA ILE A 83 -0.78 -5.60 20.23
C ILE A 83 -0.67 -4.11 20.49
N SER A 84 0.35 -3.69 21.24
CA SER A 84 0.65 -2.27 21.39
C SER A 84 1.16 -1.69 20.07
N ILE A 85 0.60 -0.53 19.69
CA ILE A 85 0.94 0.20 18.47
C ILE A 85 1.52 1.56 18.86
N LYS A 86 2.77 1.81 18.45
CA LYS A 86 3.49 3.04 18.79
C LYS A 86 3.10 4.20 17.88
N LYS A 87 3.07 3.98 16.56
CA LYS A 87 2.70 4.97 15.54
C LYS A 87 1.85 4.36 14.43
N VAL A 88 0.98 5.18 13.85
CA VAL A 88 0.21 4.88 12.64
C VAL A 88 0.42 5.99 11.62
N TRP A 89 0.79 5.60 10.40
CA TRP A 89 0.86 6.46 9.23
C TRP A 89 -0.33 6.18 8.32
N HIS A 90 -1.12 7.22 8.08
CA HIS A 90 -2.31 7.16 7.23
C HIS A 90 -2.65 8.58 6.77
N ASN A 91 -2.66 8.83 5.46
CA ASN A 91 -3.06 10.11 4.90
C ASN A 91 -4.58 10.13 4.68
N SER A 92 -5.32 10.73 5.62
CA SER A 92 -6.77 10.98 5.46
C SER A 92 -7.04 12.45 5.11
N LEU A 93 -8.31 12.80 4.83
CA LEU A 93 -8.73 14.19 4.61
C LEU A 93 -8.25 15.16 5.70
N ARG A 94 -8.16 14.70 6.94
CA ARG A 94 -7.66 15.48 8.08
C ARG A 94 -6.23 15.98 7.87
N SER A 95 -5.39 15.17 7.24
CA SER A 95 -4.01 15.56 6.89
C SER A 95 -3.98 16.43 5.63
N LEU A 96 -4.94 16.26 4.72
CA LEU A 96 -4.97 16.91 3.41
C LEU A 96 -5.58 18.31 3.42
N SER A 97 -6.35 18.63 4.46
CA SER A 97 -7.11 19.87 4.53
C SER A 97 -6.92 20.56 5.87
N LEU A 98 -6.88 21.89 5.85
CA LEU A 98 -6.84 22.69 7.06
C LEU A 98 -8.23 22.63 7.74
N PRO A 99 -8.29 22.50 9.07
CA PRO A 99 -9.53 22.67 9.80
C PRO A 99 -10.03 24.10 9.56
N ASN A 100 -11.25 24.24 9.06
CA ASN A 100 -11.90 25.55 8.97
C ASN A 100 -13.37 25.41 9.36
N SER A 101 -13.93 26.42 10.03
CA SER A 101 -15.31 26.42 10.50
C SER A 101 -16.19 27.08 9.45
N SER A 102 -16.70 26.28 8.51
CA SER A 102 -17.79 26.71 7.64
C SER A 102 -18.99 25.83 7.93
N GLU A 103 -20.15 26.44 8.14
CA GLU A 103 -21.39 25.69 8.28
C GLU A 103 -21.72 25.03 6.94
N ILE A 104 -21.98 23.73 6.98
CA ILE A 104 -22.38 22.91 5.84
C ILE A 104 -23.91 22.93 5.80
N SER A 105 -24.52 23.17 4.63
CA SER A 105 -25.98 23.13 4.52
C SER A 105 -26.54 21.72 4.75
N GLN A 106 -27.83 21.63 5.09
CA GLN A 106 -28.50 20.34 5.28
C GLN A 106 -28.48 19.47 4.02
N GLU A 107 -28.54 20.09 2.83
CA GLU A 107 -28.45 19.38 1.54
C GLU A 107 -27.07 18.75 1.34
N SER A 108 -26.00 19.54 1.51
CA SER A 108 -24.62 19.04 1.50
C SER A 108 -24.39 17.91 2.52
N LEU A 109 -25.00 18.03 3.71
CA LEU A 109 -24.89 17.03 4.76
C LEU A 109 -25.55 15.70 4.36
N GLU A 110 -26.69 15.72 3.65
CA GLU A 110 -27.35 14.50 3.18
C GLU A 110 -26.59 13.80 2.05
N ILE A 111 -25.88 14.56 1.21
CA ILE A 111 -24.94 14.00 0.22
C ILE A 111 -23.81 13.27 0.95
N LEU A 112 -23.16 13.90 1.93
CA LEU A 112 -22.06 13.29 2.71
C LEU A 112 -22.53 12.03 3.45
N LYS A 113 -23.70 12.08 4.09
CA LYS A 113 -24.32 10.92 4.74
C LYS A 113 -24.66 9.80 3.77
N SER A 114 -24.82 10.06 2.47
CA SER A 114 -25.07 9.01 1.49
C SER A 114 -23.88 8.05 1.34
N PHE A 115 -22.65 8.58 1.37
CA PHE A 115 -21.44 7.77 1.39
C PHE A 115 -21.33 6.96 2.68
N ILE A 116 -21.65 7.58 3.82
CA ILE A 116 -21.64 6.91 5.13
C ILE A 116 -22.68 5.78 5.19
N ARG A 117 -23.89 6.01 4.66
CA ARG A 117 -24.94 4.98 4.59
C ARG A 117 -24.55 3.81 3.69
N ARG A 118 -23.73 4.03 2.66
CA ARG A 118 -23.18 2.97 1.81
C ARG A 118 -22.26 2.05 2.63
N GLY A 119 -21.57 2.59 3.64
CA GLY A 119 -20.64 1.85 4.49
C GLY A 119 -19.44 1.35 3.70
N HIS A 120 -18.58 0.51 4.29
CA HIS A 120 -17.44 -0.12 3.61
C HIS A 120 -17.88 -1.08 2.48
N PRO A 121 -17.09 -1.24 1.38
CA PRO A 121 -17.32 -2.29 0.38
C PRO A 121 -17.57 -3.68 0.98
N LYS A 122 -18.49 -4.46 0.39
CA LYS A 122 -18.87 -5.79 0.94
C LYS A 122 -17.68 -6.75 1.12
N ASN A 123 -16.68 -6.66 0.25
CA ASN A 123 -15.51 -7.54 0.25
C ASN A 123 -14.54 -7.27 1.42
N LEU A 124 -14.66 -6.11 2.10
CA LEU A 124 -13.91 -5.79 3.32
C LEU A 124 -14.39 -6.57 4.54
N ILE A 125 -15.59 -7.12 4.50
CA ILE A 125 -16.27 -7.62 5.70
C ILE A 125 -16.18 -9.14 5.68
N ALA A 126 -15.62 -9.71 6.76
CA ALA A 126 -15.50 -11.16 6.90
C ALA A 126 -16.90 -11.81 6.92
N GLU A 127 -17.14 -12.80 6.06
CA GLU A 127 -18.32 -13.68 6.08
C GLU A 127 -18.26 -14.67 7.27
N THR A 128 -18.09 -14.19 8.50
CA THR A 128 -18.15 -15.05 9.68
C THR A 128 -19.46 -14.81 10.43
N GLU A 129 -20.23 -15.88 10.63
CA GLU A 129 -21.63 -15.97 11.12
C GLU A 129 -21.93 -15.42 12.53
N GLN A 130 -21.31 -14.31 12.97
CA GLN A 130 -21.67 -13.66 14.23
C GLN A 130 -22.26 -12.27 14.00
N VAL A 131 -23.44 -12.10 14.59
CA VAL A 131 -24.45 -11.03 14.46
C VAL A 131 -23.97 -9.62 14.90
N GLU A 132 -22.67 -9.35 14.98
CA GLU A 132 -22.08 -7.99 15.14
C GLU A 132 -21.80 -7.29 13.78
N GLU A 133 -22.21 -7.90 12.67
CA GLU A 133 -21.95 -7.46 11.28
C GLU A 133 -22.57 -6.11 10.90
N ILE A 134 -23.66 -5.67 11.55
CA ILE A 134 -24.37 -4.45 11.16
C ILE A 134 -23.59 -3.19 11.61
N SER A 135 -22.95 -3.21 12.78
CA SER A 135 -22.13 -2.09 13.27
C SER A 135 -20.79 -1.94 12.55
N ALA A 136 -20.23 -3.04 12.01
CA ALA A 136 -19.03 -3.00 11.17
C ALA A 136 -19.34 -2.57 9.72
N ARG A 137 -20.52 -2.95 9.18
CA ARG A 137 -21.03 -2.44 7.90
C ARG A 137 -21.31 -0.94 7.92
N GLN A 138 -21.80 -0.42 9.04
CA GLN A 138 -21.99 1.03 9.28
C GLN A 138 -20.72 1.68 9.87
N GLY A 139 -19.55 1.06 9.65
CA GLY A 139 -18.33 1.16 10.44
C GLY A 139 -17.69 2.54 10.53
N SER A 140 -17.01 2.77 11.65
CA SER A 140 -16.07 3.89 11.78
C SER A 140 -14.92 3.70 10.79
N THR A 141 -14.65 4.72 9.99
CA THR A 141 -13.51 4.74 9.07
C THR A 141 -12.18 4.58 9.80
N LEU A 142 -11.11 4.33 9.05
CA LEU A 142 -9.78 4.15 9.62
C LEU A 142 -9.35 5.42 10.38
N ALA A 143 -9.54 6.61 9.81
CA ALA A 143 -9.30 7.87 10.53
C ALA A 143 -10.08 7.97 11.84
N THR A 144 -11.36 7.60 11.83
CA THR A 144 -12.21 7.64 13.03
C THR A 144 -11.72 6.67 14.10
N LEU A 145 -11.31 5.45 13.73
CA LEU A 145 -10.77 4.45 14.66
C LEU A 145 -9.43 4.88 15.25
N ILE A 146 -8.51 5.40 14.42
CA ILE A 146 -7.22 5.92 14.86
C ILE A 146 -7.44 7.04 15.91
N ASN A 147 -8.34 7.98 15.61
CA ASN A 147 -8.64 9.11 16.47
C ASN A 147 -9.32 8.70 17.79
N LYS A 148 -10.38 7.86 17.73
CA LYS A 148 -11.09 7.37 18.93
C LYS A 148 -10.18 6.53 19.83
N GLY A 149 -9.32 5.69 19.23
CA GLY A 149 -8.34 4.88 19.93
C GLY A 149 -7.15 5.66 20.51
N ARG A 150 -7.04 6.96 20.22
CA ARG A 150 -5.95 7.86 20.65
C ARG A 150 -4.56 7.35 20.26
N TYR A 151 -4.45 6.73 19.09
CA TYR A 151 -3.17 6.30 18.54
C TYR A 151 -2.32 7.52 18.12
N CYS A 152 -0.99 7.35 18.10
CA CYS A 152 -0.09 8.39 17.60
C CYS A 152 -0.17 8.40 16.07
N TRP A 153 -0.88 9.39 15.52
CA TRP A 153 -1.22 9.44 14.09
C TRP A 153 -0.43 10.52 13.38
N ASN A 154 0.32 10.15 12.34
CA ASN A 154 1.20 11.03 11.57
C ASN A 154 1.99 11.97 12.52
N GLU A 155 2.81 11.36 13.37
CA GLU A 155 3.59 11.96 14.47
C GLU A 155 2.81 12.44 15.71
N LYS A 156 1.55 12.87 15.58
CA LYS A 156 0.71 13.25 16.73
C LYS A 156 -0.79 12.96 16.52
N HIS A 157 -1.47 13.84 15.78
CA HIS A 157 -2.95 13.89 15.72
C HIS A 157 -3.53 13.78 14.29
N GLY A 158 -2.72 13.39 13.31
CA GLY A 158 -3.16 13.19 11.92
C GLY A 158 -3.24 14.47 11.08
N LEU A 159 -2.74 15.61 11.58
CA LEU A 159 -2.77 16.90 10.84
C LEU A 159 -1.59 17.08 9.89
N LYS A 160 -0.57 16.23 10.00
CA LYS A 160 0.61 16.25 9.14
C LYS A 160 0.45 15.26 7.99
N ASN A 161 0.94 15.62 6.82
CA ASN A 161 1.05 14.69 5.69
C ASN A 161 2.24 13.75 5.90
N ILE A 162 2.08 12.49 5.54
CA ILE A 162 3.22 11.60 5.28
C ILE A 162 3.53 11.75 3.80
N CYS A 163 4.54 12.54 3.45
CA CYS A 163 4.94 12.82 2.07
C CYS A 163 6.44 13.17 1.97
N VAL A 164 6.95 13.32 0.75
CA VAL A 164 8.38 13.62 0.51
C VAL A 164 8.80 14.97 1.09
N GLU A 165 7.91 15.95 1.08
CA GLU A 165 8.18 17.31 1.58
C GLU A 165 7.94 17.44 3.09
N GLU A 166 7.20 16.50 3.69
CA GLU A 166 6.81 16.53 5.09
C GLU A 166 6.87 15.14 5.73
N ASN A 167 7.66 14.99 6.80
CA ASN A 167 7.93 13.69 7.44
C ASN A 167 8.60 12.68 6.52
N SER A 168 9.51 13.16 5.66
CA SER A 168 10.27 12.35 4.72
C SER A 168 11.18 11.31 5.37
N TYR A 169 11.50 11.47 6.65
CA TYR A 169 12.41 10.59 7.36
C TYR A 169 11.98 10.39 8.81
N THR A 170 12.04 9.15 9.28
CA THR A 170 11.79 8.80 10.69
C THR A 170 12.81 7.78 11.18
N SER A 171 13.46 8.09 12.30
CA SER A 171 14.34 7.15 12.99
C SER A 171 13.54 6.05 13.69
N LEU A 172 14.06 4.83 13.61
CA LEU A 172 13.56 3.63 14.27
C LEU A 172 14.66 3.09 15.21
N PRO A 173 14.34 2.24 16.19
CA PRO A 173 15.31 1.75 17.19
C PRO A 173 16.66 1.29 16.62
N ASN A 174 16.63 0.57 15.51
CA ASN A 174 17.80 -0.06 14.87
C ASN A 174 17.93 0.31 13.38
N GLY A 175 17.47 1.52 13.02
CA GLY A 175 17.55 1.99 11.65
C GLY A 175 16.61 3.16 11.36
N SER A 176 16.04 3.20 10.16
CA SER A 176 15.20 4.30 9.72
C SER A 176 14.25 3.94 8.59
N ILE A 177 13.29 4.82 8.37
CA ILE A 177 12.39 4.79 7.24
C ILE A 177 12.40 6.14 6.54
N LYS A 178 12.54 6.12 5.21
CA LYS A 178 12.44 7.29 4.33
C LYS A 178 11.18 7.16 3.48
N VAL A 179 10.36 8.20 3.42
CA VAL A 179 9.23 8.31 2.50
C VAL A 179 9.74 8.84 1.16
N ILE A 180 9.40 8.15 0.07
CA ILE A 180 9.79 8.54 -1.30
C ILE A 180 8.60 8.95 -2.17
N THR A 181 7.37 8.57 -1.77
CA THR A 181 6.09 9.08 -2.29
C THR A 181 5.07 9.03 -1.16
N PRO A 182 3.93 9.75 -1.23
CA PRO A 182 3.55 10.71 -2.28
C PRO A 182 4.28 12.04 -2.12
N THR A 183 4.18 12.89 -3.14
CA THR A 183 4.45 14.33 -2.97
C THR A 183 3.21 15.04 -2.43
N LYS A 184 3.40 16.22 -1.84
CA LYS A 184 2.30 17.08 -1.41
C LYS A 184 1.39 17.47 -2.58
N LEU A 185 1.96 17.59 -3.79
CA LEU A 185 1.20 17.80 -5.01
C LEU A 185 0.21 16.66 -5.26
N ARG A 186 0.63 15.39 -5.18
CA ARG A 186 -0.28 14.25 -5.39
C ARG A 186 -1.40 14.19 -4.37
N LEU A 187 -1.07 14.47 -3.11
CA LEU A 187 -2.05 14.60 -2.03
C LEU A 187 -3.11 15.69 -2.33
N GLN A 188 -2.68 16.82 -2.90
CA GLN A 188 -3.59 17.89 -3.34
C GLN A 188 -4.41 17.49 -4.57
N GLU A 189 -3.85 16.75 -5.52
CA GLU A 189 -4.56 16.23 -6.69
C GLU A 189 -5.67 15.25 -6.30
N LEU A 190 -5.40 14.35 -5.34
CA LEU A 190 -6.40 13.43 -4.78
C LEU A 190 -7.56 14.23 -4.15
N LEU A 191 -7.23 15.21 -3.30
CA LEU A 191 -8.22 16.08 -2.67
C LEU A 191 -9.04 16.86 -3.71
N HIS A 192 -8.39 17.37 -4.76
CA HIS A 192 -9.05 18.10 -5.83
C HIS A 192 -10.00 17.19 -6.63
N SER A 193 -9.55 15.97 -6.95
CA SER A 193 -10.37 14.95 -7.64
C SER A 193 -11.62 14.61 -6.83
N TRP A 194 -11.48 14.41 -5.52
CA TRP A 194 -12.62 14.17 -4.65
C TRP A 194 -13.59 15.36 -4.57
N LYS A 195 -13.08 16.59 -4.45
CA LYS A 195 -13.92 17.81 -4.50
C LYS A 195 -14.67 17.94 -5.84
N LYS A 196 -14.05 17.54 -6.95
CA LYS A 196 -14.70 17.51 -8.27
C LYS A 196 -15.82 16.48 -8.33
N GLU A 197 -15.63 15.33 -7.69
CA GLU A 197 -16.68 14.31 -7.55
C GLU A 197 -17.84 14.82 -6.70
N LEU A 198 -17.60 15.43 -5.54
CA LEU A 198 -18.64 16.02 -4.71
C LEU A 198 -19.50 17.04 -5.48
N LYS A 199 -18.88 17.86 -6.33
CA LYS A 199 -19.62 18.79 -7.22
C LYS A 199 -20.56 18.08 -8.20
N ARG A 200 -20.21 16.88 -8.67
CA ARG A 200 -21.10 16.07 -9.54
C ARG A 200 -22.33 15.56 -8.79
N TYR A 201 -22.21 15.38 -7.48
CA TYR A 201 -23.33 15.05 -6.58
C TYR A 201 -24.13 16.29 -6.12
N GLY A 202 -23.79 17.49 -6.59
CA GLY A 202 -24.48 18.75 -6.25
C GLY A 202 -23.86 19.55 -5.11
N LEU A 203 -22.77 19.05 -4.49
CA LEU A 203 -22.10 19.75 -3.40
C LEU A 203 -21.15 20.82 -3.96
N THR A 204 -21.53 22.09 -3.84
CA THR A 204 -20.76 23.25 -4.35
C THR A 204 -20.06 24.05 -3.25
N GLU A 205 -20.43 23.83 -1.99
CA GLU A 205 -19.85 24.48 -0.80
C GLU A 205 -18.39 24.06 -0.58
N SER A 206 -17.61 24.95 0.05
CA SER A 206 -16.27 24.59 0.52
C SER A 206 -16.37 23.64 1.70
N VAL A 207 -16.05 22.37 1.50
CA VAL A 207 -16.06 21.37 2.57
C VAL A 207 -14.75 21.43 3.37
N THR A 208 -14.88 21.40 4.69
CA THR A 208 -13.77 21.45 5.64
C THR A 208 -13.68 20.12 6.41
N SER A 209 -12.50 19.76 6.89
CA SER A 209 -12.34 18.53 7.67
C SER A 209 -13.13 18.61 8.97
N ASN A 210 -14.06 17.67 9.11
CA ASN A 210 -14.73 17.27 10.35
C ASN A 210 -15.00 15.77 10.23
N THR A 211 -15.43 15.12 11.32
CA THR A 211 -15.60 13.65 11.31
C THR A 211 -16.51 13.13 10.19
N ILE A 212 -17.62 13.80 9.89
CA ILE A 212 -18.55 13.36 8.83
C ILE A 212 -17.90 13.48 7.45
N VAL A 213 -17.17 14.57 7.22
CA VAL A 213 -16.50 14.84 5.95
C VAL A 213 -15.30 13.91 5.76
N ASP A 214 -14.52 13.68 6.82
CA ASP A 214 -13.40 12.73 6.84
C ASP A 214 -13.92 11.31 6.54
N ASP A 215 -15.03 10.90 7.16
CA ASP A 215 -15.64 9.60 6.94
C ASP A 215 -16.16 9.44 5.50
N ALA A 216 -16.85 10.47 4.98
CA ALA A 216 -17.34 10.47 3.61
C ALA A 216 -16.20 10.43 2.58
N PHE A 217 -15.06 11.07 2.88
CA PHE A 217 -13.86 11.01 2.05
C PHE A 217 -13.33 9.58 1.94
N GLU A 218 -13.01 8.93 3.05
CA GLU A 218 -12.46 7.57 3.03
C GLU A 218 -13.42 6.59 2.36
N LEU A 219 -14.69 6.57 2.79
CA LEU A 219 -15.70 5.66 2.25
C LEU A 219 -15.98 5.90 0.75
N SER A 220 -15.84 7.13 0.26
CA SER A 220 -15.98 7.39 -1.19
C SER A 220 -14.81 6.82 -1.99
N LEU A 221 -13.59 6.93 -1.47
CA LEU A 221 -12.39 6.44 -2.14
C LEU A 221 -12.34 4.92 -2.17
N GLU A 222 -12.70 4.25 -1.06
CA GLU A 222 -12.79 2.78 -0.99
C GLU A 222 -13.72 2.16 -2.05
N HIS A 223 -14.69 2.92 -2.58
CA HIS A 223 -15.62 2.47 -3.61
C HIS A 223 -15.24 2.87 -5.01
N ARG A 224 -14.18 3.65 -5.20
CA ARG A 224 -13.72 4.00 -6.53
C ARG A 224 -13.24 2.72 -7.19
N GLN A 225 -13.90 2.36 -8.27
CA GLN A 225 -13.34 1.38 -9.18
C GLN A 225 -12.26 2.10 -9.96
N GLU A 226 -11.07 1.52 -9.99
CA GLU A 226 -10.05 1.97 -10.92
C GLU A 226 -10.58 1.83 -12.34
N GLU A 227 -10.40 2.88 -13.15
CA GLU A 227 -10.77 2.83 -14.55
C GLU A 227 -9.82 1.87 -15.28
N ASN A 228 -10.34 0.73 -15.73
CA ASN A 228 -9.59 -0.21 -16.54
C ASN A 228 -9.29 0.43 -17.92
N THR A 229 -8.11 1.01 -18.09
CA THR A 229 -7.50 1.12 -19.41
C THR A 229 -7.19 -0.30 -19.88
N LYS A 230 -8.12 -0.92 -20.60
CA LYS A 230 -7.84 -2.18 -21.29
C LYS A 230 -6.61 -1.95 -22.17
N LEU A 231 -5.52 -2.65 -21.86
CA LEU A 231 -4.45 -2.87 -22.82
C LEU A 231 -5.11 -3.34 -24.13
N PRO A 232 -4.74 -2.78 -25.28
CA PRO A 232 -5.27 -3.27 -26.55
C PRO A 232 -5.07 -4.78 -26.61
N GLU A 233 -6.14 -5.53 -26.91
CA GLU A 233 -6.05 -6.97 -27.15
C GLU A 233 -5.09 -7.19 -28.32
N LEU A 234 -3.84 -7.52 -27.99
CA LEU A 234 -2.80 -7.79 -28.97
C LEU A 234 -3.06 -9.18 -29.56
N THR A 235 -3.81 -9.21 -30.66
CA THR A 235 -3.95 -10.38 -31.52
C THR A 235 -2.65 -10.61 -32.30
N SER A 236 -1.63 -11.18 -31.68
CA SER A 236 -0.54 -11.81 -32.45
C SER A 236 0.17 -12.90 -31.65
N SER A 237 -0.14 -14.14 -32.03
CA SER A 237 0.73 -15.28 -31.84
C SER A 237 2.13 -14.95 -32.38
N GLY A 238 3.12 -14.77 -31.49
CA GLY A 238 4.54 -14.90 -31.82
C GLY A 238 5.43 -13.65 -31.81
N GLN A 239 4.98 -12.49 -31.31
CA GLN A 239 5.90 -11.36 -31.07
C GLN A 239 6.23 -11.22 -29.57
N ASN A 240 7.52 -11.16 -29.26
CA ASN A 240 8.03 -10.91 -27.93
C ASN A 240 7.90 -9.39 -27.65
N ILE A 241 6.77 -8.97 -27.12
CA ILE A 241 6.47 -7.56 -26.83
C ILE A 241 7.31 -7.14 -25.61
N LYS A 242 8.07 -6.05 -25.75
CA LYS A 242 8.89 -5.53 -24.65
C LYS A 242 8.13 -4.51 -23.84
N LEU A 243 8.46 -4.40 -22.54
CA LEU A 243 7.86 -3.43 -21.64
C LEU A 243 7.98 -1.99 -22.19
N GLU A 244 9.11 -1.64 -22.82
CA GLU A 244 9.32 -0.31 -23.41
C GLU A 244 8.30 0.07 -24.49
N ASP A 245 7.73 -0.92 -25.18
CA ASP A 245 6.82 -0.71 -26.30
C ASP A 245 5.36 -0.52 -25.85
N ILE A 246 5.01 -0.97 -24.65
CA ILE A 246 3.62 -1.02 -24.16
C ILE A 246 3.42 -0.32 -22.80
N TYR A 247 4.48 0.15 -22.15
CA TYR A 247 4.38 0.92 -20.92
C TYR A 247 3.51 2.16 -21.12
N SER A 248 2.56 2.36 -20.22
CA SER A 248 1.76 3.59 -20.11
C SER A 248 1.59 3.91 -18.63
N PRO A 249 1.85 5.16 -18.17
CA PRO A 249 1.76 5.50 -16.76
C PRO A 249 0.36 5.32 -16.17
N ASP A 250 0.32 4.96 -14.88
CA ASP A 250 -0.90 4.99 -14.07
C ASP A 250 -1.41 6.43 -13.90
N GLU A 251 -2.73 6.62 -13.94
CA GLU A 251 -3.41 7.91 -13.76
C GLU A 251 -4.35 7.95 -12.53
N SER A 252 -4.46 6.84 -11.78
CA SER A 252 -5.23 6.72 -10.54
C SER A 252 -4.67 7.66 -9.48
N LYS A 253 -5.48 8.65 -9.10
CA LYS A 253 -5.11 9.62 -8.05
C LYS A 253 -5.00 8.98 -6.67
N THR A 254 -5.64 7.84 -6.46
CA THR A 254 -5.50 7.06 -5.23
C THR A 254 -4.11 6.41 -5.20
N ASN A 255 -3.71 5.73 -6.27
CA ASN A 255 -2.38 5.12 -6.40
C ASN A 255 -1.25 6.15 -6.33
N GLY A 256 -1.44 7.30 -6.98
CA GLY A 256 -0.49 8.43 -6.90
C GLY A 256 -0.34 9.01 -5.48
N SER A 257 -1.28 8.71 -4.57
CA SER A 257 -1.20 9.12 -3.16
C SER A 257 -0.51 8.09 -2.25
N SER A 258 -0.09 6.96 -2.79
CA SER A 258 0.49 5.85 -2.05
C SER A 258 1.81 6.21 -1.36
N ILE A 259 1.93 5.81 -0.09
CA ILE A 259 3.14 5.96 0.73
C ILE A 259 4.15 4.86 0.36
N ALA A 260 5.07 5.16 -0.58
CA ALA A 260 6.22 4.31 -0.84
C ALA A 260 7.39 4.70 0.06
N THR A 261 8.18 3.70 0.48
CA THR A 261 9.25 3.91 1.47
C THR A 261 10.52 3.13 1.16
N ILE A 262 11.63 3.65 1.67
CA ILE A 262 12.88 2.90 1.86
C ILE A 262 13.00 2.60 3.36
N ILE A 263 13.06 1.33 3.71
CA ILE A 263 13.18 0.85 5.09
C ILE A 263 14.57 0.27 5.27
N GLU A 264 15.36 0.86 6.17
CA GLU A 264 16.69 0.39 6.52
C GLU A 264 16.73 -0.05 7.97
N LEU A 265 16.86 -1.35 8.25
CA LEU A 265 16.94 -1.90 9.62
C LEU A 265 18.07 -2.92 9.71
N ASP A 266 18.88 -2.83 10.77
CA ASP A 266 20.08 -3.66 10.96
C ASP A 266 20.99 -3.69 9.71
N GLY A 267 21.07 -2.58 8.98
CA GLY A 267 21.87 -2.43 7.76
C GLY A 267 21.30 -3.09 6.49
N VAL A 268 20.11 -3.71 6.57
CA VAL A 268 19.36 -4.24 5.41
C VAL A 268 18.41 -3.17 4.89
N ARG A 269 18.45 -2.88 3.58
CA ARG A 269 17.63 -1.87 2.89
C ARG A 269 16.57 -2.53 2.01
N VAL A 270 15.31 -2.16 2.23
CA VAL A 270 14.16 -2.66 1.49
C VAL A 270 13.39 -1.50 0.89
N LEU A 271 13.11 -1.59 -0.41
CA LEU A 271 12.26 -0.64 -1.12
C LEU A 271 10.83 -1.18 -1.19
N MET A 272 9.89 -0.48 -0.56
CA MET A 272 8.47 -0.82 -0.56
C MET A 272 7.72 0.19 -1.43
N LEU A 273 7.37 -0.19 -2.66
CA LEU A 273 6.82 0.75 -3.65
C LEU A 273 5.31 1.00 -3.53
N ALA A 274 4.61 0.27 -2.65
CA ALA A 274 3.15 0.34 -2.54
C ALA A 274 2.50 0.24 -3.93
N ASP A 275 1.55 1.12 -4.24
CA ASP A 275 0.95 1.25 -5.58
C ASP A 275 1.37 2.56 -6.26
N ALA A 276 2.46 3.16 -5.80
CA ALA A 276 2.88 4.48 -6.24
C ALA A 276 3.27 4.52 -7.73
N TRP A 277 3.10 5.69 -8.33
CA TRP A 277 3.46 5.93 -9.74
C TRP A 277 4.97 5.87 -9.93
N ALA A 278 5.41 5.21 -11.00
CA ALA A 278 6.83 5.04 -11.31
C ALA A 278 7.53 6.39 -11.48
N GLU A 279 6.86 7.36 -12.12
CA GLU A 279 7.39 8.68 -12.44
C GLU A 279 7.79 9.46 -11.18
N ASP A 280 6.95 9.40 -10.13
CA ASP A 280 7.22 10.11 -8.88
C ASP A 280 8.37 9.43 -8.11
N ILE A 281 8.43 8.10 -8.12
CA ILE A 281 9.53 7.33 -7.53
C ILE A 281 10.85 7.69 -8.24
N ILE A 282 10.85 7.74 -9.58
CA ILE A 282 12.04 8.07 -10.39
C ILE A 282 12.59 9.45 -10.04
N VAL A 283 11.73 10.43 -9.79
CA VAL A 283 12.17 11.79 -9.40
C VAL A 283 12.96 11.75 -8.10
N GLU A 284 12.42 11.11 -7.06
CA GLU A 284 13.08 11.04 -5.76
C GLU A 284 14.35 10.19 -5.81
N LEU A 285 14.34 9.05 -6.50
CA LEU A 285 15.53 8.21 -6.66
C LEU A 285 16.65 8.92 -7.42
N ASN A 286 16.34 9.69 -8.46
CA ASN A 286 17.35 10.50 -9.16
C ASN A 286 17.92 11.61 -8.26
N ALA A 287 17.08 12.26 -7.45
CA ALA A 287 17.54 13.27 -6.50
C ALA A 287 18.51 12.65 -5.47
N MET A 288 18.19 11.46 -4.96
CA MET A 288 19.06 10.67 -4.08
C MET A 288 20.38 10.29 -4.77
N LYS A 289 20.31 9.73 -5.98
CA LYS A 289 21.49 9.37 -6.78
C LYS A 289 22.40 10.57 -7.03
N ALA A 290 21.84 11.74 -7.32
CA ALA A 290 22.59 12.98 -7.52
C ALA A 290 23.29 13.45 -6.24
N GLN A 291 22.78 13.09 -5.06
CA GLN A 291 23.40 13.34 -3.75
C GLN A 291 24.45 12.28 -3.38
N GLY A 292 24.62 11.24 -4.20
CA GLY A 292 25.57 10.16 -3.97
C GLY A 292 25.01 8.98 -3.15
N ASP A 293 23.69 8.92 -2.96
CA ASP A 293 23.06 7.79 -2.26
C ASP A 293 23.20 6.49 -3.07
N ASN A 294 23.43 5.38 -2.37
CA ASN A 294 23.36 4.06 -2.98
C ASN A 294 21.89 3.68 -3.24
N LEU A 295 21.59 3.24 -4.47
CA LEU A 295 20.27 2.74 -4.89
C LEU A 295 20.24 1.21 -5.04
N GLU A 296 21.24 0.52 -4.51
CA GLU A 296 21.17 -0.93 -4.30
C GLU A 296 20.29 -1.23 -3.08
N PHE A 297 19.41 -2.20 -3.25
CA PHE A 297 18.50 -2.69 -2.22
C PHE A 297 18.68 -4.19 -2.04
N ASP A 298 18.45 -4.68 -0.83
CA ASP A 298 18.46 -6.12 -0.53
C ASP A 298 17.13 -6.78 -0.92
N ALA A 299 16.05 -6.00 -0.95
CA ALA A 299 14.75 -6.43 -1.40
C ALA A 299 13.90 -5.29 -1.97
N ILE A 300 13.04 -5.60 -2.94
CA ILE A 300 12.07 -4.67 -3.52
C ILE A 300 10.68 -5.33 -3.51
N LYS A 301 9.69 -4.69 -2.89
CA LYS A 301 8.28 -4.93 -3.24
C LYS A 301 7.94 -4.02 -4.40
N ILE A 302 7.63 -4.62 -5.55
CA ILE A 302 7.31 -3.87 -6.77
C ILE A 302 5.96 -3.15 -6.64
N SER A 303 5.81 -2.09 -7.42
CA SER A 303 4.62 -1.24 -7.36
C SER A 303 3.38 -1.95 -7.88
N HIS A 304 2.25 -1.73 -7.23
CA HIS A 304 0.91 -2.08 -7.69
C HIS A 304 0.82 -3.53 -8.19
N HIS A 305 1.23 -4.45 -7.31
CA HIS A 305 1.22 -5.89 -7.53
C HIS A 305 1.96 -6.38 -8.79
N GLY A 306 2.80 -5.56 -9.43
CA GLY A 306 3.42 -5.84 -10.71
C GLY A 306 2.60 -5.43 -11.92
N SER A 307 1.81 -4.37 -11.77
CA SER A 307 1.17 -3.66 -12.85
C SER A 307 2.20 -3.12 -13.84
N ILE A 308 1.88 -3.29 -15.12
CA ILE A 308 2.64 -2.67 -16.21
C ILE A 308 2.61 -1.13 -16.14
N HIS A 309 1.60 -0.53 -15.50
CA HIS A 309 1.44 0.92 -15.43
C HIS A 309 2.25 1.59 -14.33
N ASN A 310 2.80 0.80 -13.40
CA ASN A 310 3.51 1.30 -12.22
C ASN A 310 4.96 0.78 -12.13
N THR A 311 5.35 -0.12 -13.04
CA THR A 311 6.71 -0.65 -13.14
C THR A 311 7.31 -0.29 -14.50
N SER A 312 7.91 0.90 -14.60
CA SER A 312 8.44 1.41 -15.87
C SER A 312 9.85 0.92 -16.20
N PRO A 313 10.24 0.88 -17.49
CA PRO A 313 11.62 0.61 -17.89
C PRO A 313 12.63 1.57 -17.24
N GLU A 314 12.29 2.85 -17.13
CA GLU A 314 13.14 3.88 -16.50
C GLU A 314 13.35 3.60 -15.02
N LEU A 315 12.30 3.20 -14.30
CA LEU A 315 12.41 2.82 -12.89
C LEU A 315 13.33 1.61 -12.74
N LEU A 316 13.14 0.59 -13.59
CA LEU A 316 13.98 -0.61 -13.61
C LEU A 316 15.44 -0.35 -14.01
N LYS A 317 15.78 0.80 -14.60
CA LYS A 317 17.20 1.19 -14.81
C LYS A 317 17.84 1.79 -13.55
N LEU A 318 17.04 2.25 -12.59
CA LEU A 318 17.51 2.91 -11.36
C LEU A 318 17.62 1.95 -10.18
N ILE A 319 16.79 0.91 -10.13
CA ILE A 319 16.69 0.01 -8.97
C ILE A 319 16.94 -1.45 -9.35
N ASP A 320 17.56 -2.17 -8.43
CA ASP A 320 17.70 -3.62 -8.51
C ASP A 320 17.87 -4.23 -7.12
N ALA A 321 17.61 -5.54 -7.00
CA ALA A 321 17.76 -6.28 -5.75
C ALA A 321 17.87 -7.80 -5.99
N PRO A 322 18.49 -8.56 -5.07
CA PRO A 322 18.48 -10.02 -5.13
C PRO A 322 17.10 -10.60 -4.83
N ALA A 323 16.21 -9.87 -4.13
CA ALA A 323 14.86 -10.33 -3.81
C ALA A 323 13.76 -9.36 -4.29
N PHE A 324 12.77 -9.89 -5.00
CA PHE A 324 11.57 -9.15 -5.40
C PHE A 324 10.31 -9.79 -4.81
N PHE A 325 9.35 -8.97 -4.39
CA PHE A 325 8.08 -9.41 -3.81
C PHE A 325 6.90 -8.99 -4.69
N ILE A 326 6.04 -9.95 -4.98
CA ILE A 326 4.80 -9.78 -5.76
C ILE A 326 3.63 -10.31 -4.92
N SER A 327 2.74 -9.42 -4.49
CA SER A 327 1.56 -9.79 -3.68
C SER A 327 0.30 -9.62 -4.49
N THR A 328 -0.23 -10.72 -5.02
CA THR A 328 -1.55 -10.77 -5.67
C THR A 328 -1.87 -12.20 -6.04
N ASN A 329 -3.14 -12.57 -5.99
CA ASN A 329 -3.64 -13.88 -6.44
C ASN A 329 -4.00 -13.92 -7.93
N GLY A 330 -3.83 -12.84 -8.69
CA GLY A 330 -4.25 -12.80 -10.10
C GLY A 330 -5.74 -12.62 -10.31
N SER A 331 -6.50 -12.30 -9.26
CA SER A 331 -7.93 -12.02 -9.35
C SER A 331 -8.21 -10.51 -9.32
N GLY A 332 -9.46 -10.13 -9.55
CA GLY A 332 -9.88 -8.74 -9.65
C GLY A 332 -10.02 -8.26 -11.09
N ASN A 333 -10.13 -6.95 -11.27
CA ASN A 333 -10.42 -6.36 -12.57
C ASN A 333 -9.17 -6.19 -13.46
N HIS A 334 -7.97 -6.25 -12.88
CA HIS A 334 -6.69 -5.92 -13.52
C HIS A 334 -5.83 -7.13 -13.88
N ASN A 335 -6.11 -8.31 -13.29
CA ASN A 335 -5.36 -9.55 -13.52
C ASN A 335 -3.83 -9.46 -13.28
N HIS A 336 -3.38 -8.53 -12.43
CA HIS A 336 -1.96 -8.43 -12.03
C HIS A 336 -1.47 -9.72 -11.35
N PRO A 337 -0.19 -10.09 -11.48
CA PRO A 337 0.89 -9.32 -12.10
C PRO A 337 0.90 -9.47 -13.62
N ASP A 338 1.33 -8.43 -14.30
CA ASP A 338 1.61 -8.49 -15.75
C ASP A 338 2.93 -9.22 -16.00
N LEU A 339 3.02 -9.96 -17.10
CA LEU A 339 4.20 -10.79 -17.38
C LEU A 339 5.38 -9.92 -17.83
N GLU A 340 5.12 -8.86 -18.57
CA GLU A 340 6.09 -7.99 -19.21
C GLU A 340 6.99 -7.26 -18.20
N PRO A 341 6.47 -6.61 -17.14
CA PRO A 341 7.34 -6.05 -16.09
C PRO A 341 8.14 -7.13 -15.35
N LEU A 342 7.58 -8.33 -15.14
CA LEU A 342 8.29 -9.43 -14.50
C LEU A 342 9.46 -9.94 -15.36
N CYS A 343 9.24 -10.10 -16.66
CA CYS A 343 10.30 -10.43 -17.61
C CYS A 343 11.38 -9.34 -17.63
N ALA A 344 10.98 -8.07 -17.67
CA ALA A 344 11.91 -6.94 -17.66
C ALA A 344 12.79 -6.90 -16.39
N ILE A 345 12.28 -7.32 -15.23
CA ILE A 345 13.07 -7.45 -14.00
C ILE A 345 14.19 -8.49 -14.16
N VAL A 346 13.86 -9.69 -14.64
CA VAL A 346 14.80 -10.82 -14.73
C VAL A 346 15.75 -10.73 -15.93
N ASP A 347 15.36 -10.00 -16.98
CA ASP A 347 16.16 -9.81 -18.20
C ASP A 347 17.33 -8.84 -18.04
N ARG A 348 17.46 -8.16 -16.90
CA ARG A 348 18.59 -7.26 -16.65
C ARG A 348 19.83 -8.04 -16.25
N GLU A 349 21.00 -7.58 -16.68
CA GLU A 349 22.28 -8.11 -16.20
C GLU A 349 22.37 -7.97 -14.67
N ALA A 350 22.94 -8.98 -13.99
CA ALA A 350 23.27 -8.94 -12.57
C ALA A 350 24.41 -9.90 -12.27
N ASN A 351 25.23 -9.55 -11.28
CA ASN A 351 26.25 -10.42 -10.70
C ASN A 351 25.71 -11.28 -9.54
N PHE A 352 24.41 -11.20 -9.24
CA PHE A 352 23.70 -12.00 -8.25
C PHE A 352 22.50 -12.70 -8.90
N MET A 353 21.97 -13.73 -8.23
CA MET A 353 20.75 -14.40 -8.64
C MET A 353 19.53 -13.67 -8.08
N ARG A 354 18.56 -13.35 -8.95
CA ARG A 354 17.28 -12.75 -8.50
C ARG A 354 16.31 -13.84 -8.04
N THR A 355 15.65 -13.63 -6.90
CA THR A 355 14.54 -14.46 -6.43
C THR A 355 13.26 -13.65 -6.46
N ILE A 356 12.27 -14.11 -7.23
CA ILE A 356 10.95 -13.48 -7.31
C ILE A 356 9.98 -14.28 -6.45
N TYR A 357 9.55 -13.68 -5.34
CA TYR A 357 8.61 -14.26 -4.40
C TYR A 357 7.18 -13.82 -4.73
N PHE A 358 6.29 -14.78 -4.93
CA PHE A 358 4.86 -14.55 -5.10
C PHE A 358 4.10 -15.14 -3.91
N ASN A 359 3.18 -14.39 -3.29
CA ASN A 359 2.33 -14.93 -2.22
C ASN A 359 1.27 -15.94 -2.74
N TYR A 360 1.06 -15.99 -4.06
CA TYR A 360 0.21 -16.97 -4.74
C TYR A 360 0.89 -17.52 -6.00
N SER A 361 0.38 -18.64 -6.52
CA SER A 361 0.67 -19.06 -7.90
C SER A 361 -0.32 -18.40 -8.86
N THR A 362 0.18 -17.56 -9.77
CA THR A 362 -0.60 -16.86 -10.79
C THR A 362 -0.29 -17.39 -12.19
N SER A 363 -1.03 -16.92 -13.20
CA SER A 363 -0.72 -17.24 -14.61
C SER A 363 0.68 -16.72 -14.99
N ALA A 364 0.99 -15.48 -14.59
CA ALA A 364 2.26 -14.83 -14.89
C ALA A 364 3.44 -15.50 -14.17
N SER A 365 3.32 -15.86 -12.88
CA SER A 365 4.41 -16.55 -12.15
C SER A 365 4.75 -17.91 -12.77
N ARG A 366 3.75 -18.67 -13.23
CA ARG A 366 3.95 -19.95 -13.92
C ARG A 366 4.62 -19.79 -15.28
N LYS A 367 4.29 -18.73 -16.02
CA LYS A 367 4.98 -18.39 -17.27
C LYS A 367 6.44 -17.97 -16.99
N LEU A 368 6.65 -17.09 -16.01
CA LEU A 368 7.98 -16.62 -15.61
C LEU A 368 8.91 -17.76 -15.16
N LYS A 369 8.40 -18.77 -14.46
CA LYS A 369 9.17 -19.97 -14.08
C LYS A 369 9.86 -20.68 -15.24
N ASN A 370 9.26 -20.63 -16.42
CA ASN A 370 9.76 -21.28 -17.63
C ASN A 370 10.44 -20.29 -18.58
N TYR A 371 10.55 -19.02 -18.17
CA TYR A 371 11.13 -17.97 -18.97
C TYR A 371 12.65 -18.11 -19.01
N GLN A 372 13.22 -17.91 -20.20
CA GLN A 372 14.67 -17.89 -20.40
C GLN A 372 15.09 -16.43 -20.59
N THR A 373 15.93 -15.94 -19.68
CA THR A 373 16.40 -14.55 -19.75
C THR A 373 17.19 -14.29 -21.01
N THR A 374 17.02 -13.13 -21.63
CA THR A 374 17.76 -12.71 -22.82
C THR A 374 19.23 -12.39 -22.54
N THR A 375 19.57 -12.04 -21.29
CA THR A 375 20.95 -11.73 -20.85
C THR A 375 21.72 -12.92 -20.29
N GLY A 376 21.06 -14.06 -20.08
CA GLY A 376 21.63 -15.21 -19.38
C GLY A 376 21.73 -15.05 -17.86
N ALA A 377 21.16 -13.98 -17.29
CA ALA A 377 21.08 -13.77 -15.86
C ALA A 377 20.28 -14.89 -15.17
N THR A 378 20.78 -15.39 -14.05
CA THR A 378 20.09 -16.44 -13.31
C THR A 378 19.00 -15.85 -12.41
N PHE A 379 17.84 -16.49 -12.37
CA PHE A 379 16.78 -16.16 -11.43
C PHE A 379 16.03 -17.41 -10.97
N THR A 380 15.25 -17.26 -9.89
CA THR A 380 14.32 -18.29 -9.43
C THR A 380 12.98 -17.68 -9.03
N VAL A 381 11.93 -18.48 -9.09
CA VAL A 381 10.57 -18.06 -8.74
C VAL A 381 10.04 -18.95 -7.63
N VAL A 382 9.64 -18.33 -6.52
CA VAL A 382 9.04 -19.00 -5.36
C VAL A 382 7.57 -18.59 -5.28
N GLU A 383 6.67 -19.53 -5.52
CA GLU A 383 5.22 -19.30 -5.42
C GLU A 383 4.68 -19.69 -4.05
N ASN A 384 3.55 -19.12 -3.65
CA ASN A 384 2.92 -19.34 -2.35
C ASN A 384 3.85 -19.00 -1.17
N ALA A 385 4.73 -18.01 -1.38
CA ALA A 385 5.74 -17.54 -0.44
C ALA A 385 5.13 -16.69 0.68
N THR A 386 4.36 -17.33 1.56
CA THR A 386 3.60 -16.69 2.64
C THR A 386 4.21 -16.87 4.04
N ASN A 387 5.29 -17.65 4.13
CA ASN A 387 6.08 -17.83 5.35
C ASN A 387 7.10 -16.70 5.51
N TRP A 388 7.78 -16.68 6.66
CA TRP A 388 8.87 -15.75 6.92
C TRP A 388 10.03 -15.93 5.94
N ILE A 389 10.38 -14.87 5.22
CA ILE A 389 11.52 -14.79 4.31
C ILE A 389 12.61 -13.97 5.00
N ASN A 390 13.81 -14.54 5.10
CA ASN A 390 14.95 -13.84 5.68
C ASN A 390 15.66 -13.04 4.59
N ILE A 391 15.71 -11.72 4.75
CA ILE A 391 16.50 -10.84 3.90
C ILE A 391 17.80 -10.53 4.65
N LYS A 392 18.91 -10.85 4.00
CA LYS A 392 20.26 -10.60 4.45
C LYS A 392 20.87 -9.53 3.57
N LYS A 393 21.85 -8.83 4.12
CA LYS A 393 22.69 -7.93 3.36
C LYS A 393 23.63 -8.78 2.51
N ASP A 394 23.56 -8.63 1.19
CA ASP A 394 24.48 -9.26 0.25
C ASP A 394 25.71 -8.38 -0.02
#